data_AF-A0A511CW20-F1
#
_entry.id   AF-A0A511CW20-F1
#
_cell.length_a   1.000
_cell.length_b   1.000
_cell.length_c   1.000
_cell.angle_alpha   90.00
_cell.angle_beta   90.00
_cell.angle_gamma   90.00
#
_symmetry.space_group_name_H-M   'P 1'
#
loop_
_entity.id
_entity.type
_entity.pdbx_description
1 polymer ?
#
loop_
_entity_poly.entity_id
_entity_poly.type
_entity_poly.pdbx_seq_one_letter_code
_entity_poly.pdbx_strand_id
1 'polypeptide(L)' 'MAPGDTVVLAAGCVRRIVADPQTGVSALVTSAAGARATLPDGTDRGVPDWIA' A
#
# COMPACT_ATOMS: atom_id res chain seq x y z
N MET A 1 8.34 -8.89 6.46
CA MET A 1 7.90 -9.67 5.30
C MET A 1 9.15 -10.19 4.62
N ALA A 2 9.20 -11.48 4.34
CA ALA A 2 10.19 -12.09 3.49
C ALA A 2 9.69 -12.09 2.02
N PRO A 3 10.59 -12.25 1.03
CA PRO A 3 10.18 -12.50 -0.34
C PRO A 3 9.23 -13.71 -0.43
N GLY A 4 8.11 -13.54 -1.13
CA GLY A 4 7.05 -14.55 -1.24
C GLY A 4 5.91 -14.43 -0.22
N ASP A 5 6.09 -13.63 0.84
CA ASP A 5 4.99 -13.33 1.76
C ASP A 5 3.89 -12.55 1.06
N THR A 6 2.65 -12.84 1.42
CA THR A 6 1.48 -12.05 1.03
C THR A 6 0.93 -11.31 2.25
N VAL A 7 0.61 -10.03 2.08
CA VAL A 7 -0.06 -9.21 3.10
C VAL A 7 -1.35 -8.65 2.53
N VAL A 8 -2.44 -8.83 3.28
CA VAL A 8 -3.75 -8.28 2.95
C VAL A 8 -4.03 -7.09 3.86
N LEU A 9 -4.24 -5.92 3.27
CA LEU A 9 -4.65 -4.71 3.98
C LEU A 9 -6.18 -4.58 3.92
N ALA A 10 -6.85 -4.75 5.06
CA ALA A 10 -8.30 -4.62 5.14
C ALA A 10 -8.75 -3.17 4.92
N ALA A 11 -9.87 -2.99 4.20
CA ALA A 11 -10.47 -1.68 3.99
C ALA A 11 -10.83 -0.99 5.32
N GLY A 12 -10.78 0.34 5.33
CA GLY A 12 -11.07 1.16 6.52
C GLY A 12 -10.01 1.11 7.63
N CYS A 13 -8.99 0.27 7.48
CA CYS A 13 -7.87 0.17 8.40
C CYS A 13 -6.64 0.85 7.80
N VAL A 14 -6.31 2.06 8.25
CA VAL A 14 -5.05 2.71 7.86
C VAL A 14 -3.87 1.89 8.39
N ARG A 15 -2.94 1.56 7.51
CA ARG A 15 -1.72 0.79 7.81
C ARG A 15 -0.55 1.45 7.10
N ARG A 16 0.63 1.38 7.73
CA ARG A 16 1.89 1.84 7.15
C ARG A 16 2.77 0.63 6.88
N ILE A 17 3.20 0.46 5.64
CA ILE A 17 4.29 -0.45 5.28
C ILE A 17 5.59 0.32 5.46
N VAL A 18 6.49 -0.19 6.30
CA VAL A 18 7.83 0.37 6.50
C VAL A 18 8.83 -0.63 5.93
N ALA A 19 9.59 -0.19 4.95
CA ALA A 19 10.67 -0.98 4.37
C ALA A 19 11.85 -1.06 5.35
N ASP A 20 12.59 -2.16 5.27
CA ASP A 20 13.90 -2.21 5.92
C ASP A 20 14.81 -1.12 5.32
N PRO A 21 15.50 -0.31 6.13
CA PRO A 21 16.26 0.84 5.63
C PRO A 21 17.54 0.44 4.88
N GLN A 22 18.05 -0.78 5.06
CA GLN A 22 19.28 -1.24 4.40
C GLN A 22 18.99 -1.99 3.09
N THR A 23 17.95 -2.81 3.09
CA THR A 23 17.61 -3.72 1.99
C THR A 23 16.40 -3.25 1.17
N GLY A 24 15.61 -2.31 1.70
CA GLY A 24 14.41 -1.80 1.04
C GLY A 24 13.27 -2.82 1.00
N VAL A 25 12.30 -2.56 0.12
CA VAL A 25 11.23 -3.50 -0.18
C VAL A 25 10.78 -3.31 -1.63
N SER A 26 10.57 -4.42 -2.32
CA SER A 26 9.86 -4.46 -3.60
C SER A 26 8.61 -5.31 -3.42
N ALA A 27 7.46 -4.79 -3.81
CA ALA A 27 6.18 -5.47 -3.67
C ALA A 27 5.30 -5.22 -4.89
N LEU A 28 4.53 -6.24 -5.27
CA LEU A 28 3.41 -6.06 -6.19
C LEU A 28 2.18 -5.67 -5.36
N VAL A 29 1.58 -4.54 -5.71
CA VAL A 29 0.40 -4.01 -5.03
C VAL A 29 -0.78 -4.10 -6.00
N THR A 30 -1.88 -4.66 -5.51
CA THR A 30 -3.14 -4.75 -6.25
C THR A 30 -4.30 -4.40 -5.34
N SER A 31 -5.36 -3.85 -5.92
CA SER A 31 -6.58 -3.45 -5.25
C SER A 31 -7.76 -3.54 -6.21
N ALA A 32 -8.98 -3.46 -5.66
CA ALA A 32 -10.16 -3.21 -6.49
C ALA A 32 -10.03 -1.86 -7.22
N ALA A 33 -10.68 -1.74 -8.37
CA ALA A 33 -10.75 -0.49 -9.12
C ALA A 33 -11.30 0.65 -8.24
N GLY A 34 -10.67 1.82 -8.31
CA GLY A 34 -11.07 3.01 -7.54
C GLY A 34 -10.70 2.97 -6.05
N ALA A 35 -9.95 1.97 -5.57
CA ALA A 35 -9.41 1.97 -4.21
C ALA A 35 -8.43 3.13 -4.01
N ARG A 36 -8.49 3.81 -2.86
CA ARG A 36 -7.72 5.03 -2.57
C ARG A 36 -6.70 4.82 -1.47
N ALA A 37 -5.50 5.36 -1.67
CA ALA A 37 -4.48 5.45 -0.63
C ALA A 37 -4.64 6.77 0.13
N THR A 38 -4.82 6.67 1.45
CA THR A 38 -4.98 7.84 2.34
C THR A 38 -3.85 7.90 3.36
N LEU A 39 -3.46 9.12 3.71
CA LEU A 39 -2.58 9.38 4.85
C LEU A 39 -3.36 9.36 6.17
N PRO A 40 -2.69 9.17 7.32
CA PRO A 40 -3.36 9.17 8.63
C PRO A 40 -4.11 10.47 8.96
N ASP A 41 -3.73 11.59 8.34
CA ASP A 41 -4.40 12.88 8.47
C ASP A 41 -5.63 13.03 7.55
N GLY A 42 -6.01 11.97 6.83
CA GLY A 42 -7.13 11.96 5.89
C GLY A 42 -6.79 12.50 4.51
N THR A 43 -5.56 12.96 4.27
CA THR A 43 -5.12 13.44 2.96
C THR A 43 -5.15 12.28 1.96
N ASP A 44 -5.97 12.44 0.93
CA ASP A 44 -6.00 11.55 -0.23
C ASP A 44 -4.88 11.93 -1.19
N ARG A 45 -3.96 11.00 -1.48
CA ARG A 45 -2.97 11.19 -2.55
C ARG A 45 -3.39 10.58 -3.88
N GLY A 46 -4.63 10.11 -3.94
CA GLY A 46 -5.25 9.55 -5.13
C GLY A 46 -4.84 8.12 -5.41
N VAL A 47 -5.33 7.63 -6.55
CA VAL A 47 -4.89 6.38 -7.18
C VAL A 47 -3.72 6.75 -8.09
N PRO A 48 -2.57 6.07 -8.05
CA PRO A 48 -1.55 6.25 -9.07
C PRO A 48 -2.15 5.95 -10.45
N ASP A 49 -1.89 6.80 -11.46
CA ASP A 49 -2.55 6.71 -12.79
C ASP A 49 -2.42 5.34 -13.49
N TRP A 50 -1.42 4.54 -13.13
CA TRP A 50 -1.23 3.19 -13.67
C TRP A 50 -2.15 2.11 -13.06
N ILE A 51 -2.92 2.44 -12.01
CA ILE A 51 -3.97 1.59 -11.40
C ILE A 51 -5.37 2.19 -11.63
N ALA A 52 -5.47 3.40 -12.19
CA ALA A 52 -6.75 4.08 -12.40
C ALA A 52 -7.63 3.37 -13.44
#